data_AF-A0A2S8BCK7-F1
#
_entry.id   AF-A0A2S8BCK7-F1
#
_cell.length_a   1.000
_cell.length_b   1.000
_cell.length_c   1.000
_cell.angle_alpha   90.00
_cell.angle_beta   90.00
_cell.angle_gamma   90.00
#
_symmetry.space_group_name_H-M   'P 1'
#
loop_
_entity.id
_entity.type
_entity.pdbx_description
1 polymer ?
#
loop_
_entity_poly.entity_id
_entity_poly.type
_entity_poly.pdbx_seq_one_letter_code
_entity_poly.pdbx_strand_id
1 'polypeptide(L)'
;MLATWSELLAGRAEVTSRDEVVGAGLFGPVAPQHLPRIGDVVVTCTGDTAILASGHEPPQVADLVGMHGGATPVETAIPLITFR
;
A
#
# COMPACT_ATOMS: atom_id res chain seq x y z
N MET A 1 -2.23 -0.23 -18.13
CA MET A 1 -1.82 0.39 -16.85
C MET A 1 -1.51 -0.68 -15.82
N LEU A 2 -2.50 -1.47 -15.36
CA LEU A 2 -2.27 -2.53 -14.37
C LEU A 2 -1.17 -3.53 -14.81
N ALA A 3 -1.30 -4.16 -15.98
CA ALA A 3 -0.31 -5.10 -16.51
C ALA A 3 1.11 -4.53 -16.58
N THR A 4 1.25 -3.29 -17.04
CA THR A 4 2.56 -2.59 -17.12
C THR A 4 3.22 -2.48 -15.75
N TRP A 5 2.46 -2.11 -14.72
CA TRP A 5 2.98 -1.99 -13.36
C TRP A 5 3.21 -3.37 -12.73
N SER A 6 2.33 -4.34 -12.97
CA SER A 6 2.50 -5.72 -12.52
C SER A 6 3.78 -6.34 -13.09
N GLU A 7 4.09 -6.12 -14.37
CA GLU A 7 5.32 -6.59 -15.00
C GLU A 7 6.56 -5.87 -14.44
N LEU A 8 6.51 -4.54 -14.33
CA LEU A 8 7.64 -3.73 -13.84
C LEU A 8 8.01 -4.04 -12.37
N LEU A 9 7.01 -4.36 -11.55
CA LEU A 9 7.15 -4.59 -10.12
C LEU A 9 7.10 -6.07 -9.73
N ALA A 10 7.14 -6.98 -10.70
CA ALA A 10 7.13 -8.42 -10.46
C ALA A 10 8.21 -8.81 -9.44
N GLY A 11 7.80 -9.53 -8.39
CA GLY A 11 8.66 -9.95 -7.29
C GLY A 11 8.98 -8.89 -6.23
N ARG A 12 8.57 -7.64 -6.41
CA ARG A 12 8.81 -6.52 -5.47
C ARG A 12 7.56 -5.89 -4.88
N ALA A 13 6.41 -6.11 -5.51
CA ALA A 13 5.13 -5.64 -5.01
C ALA A 13 3.98 -6.50 -5.53
N GLU A 14 2.88 -6.47 -4.79
CA GLU A 14 1.57 -6.86 -5.30
C GLU A 14 0.90 -5.64 -5.95
N VAL A 15 0.40 -5.81 -7.17
CA VAL A 15 -0.21 -4.74 -7.96
C VAL A 15 -1.64 -5.14 -8.28
N THR A 16 -2.61 -4.39 -7.75
CA THR A 16 -4.05 -4.68 -7.89
C THR A 16 -4.81 -3.47 -8.41
N SER A 17 -5.99 -3.69 -8.96
CA SER A 17 -6.96 -2.63 -9.23
C SER A 17 -7.66 -2.16 -7.95
N ARG A 18 -8.32 -1.00 -8.04
CA ARG A 18 -9.21 -0.49 -6.98
C ARG A 18 -10.28 -1.52 -6.59
N ASP A 19 -10.95 -2.11 -7.57
CA ASP A 19 -12.10 -2.97 -7.32
C ASP A 19 -11.69 -4.27 -6.64
N GLU A 20 -10.55 -4.84 -7.04
CA GLU A 20 -9.99 -6.05 -6.43
C GLU A 20 -9.65 -5.81 -4.95
N VAL A 21 -8.94 -4.72 -4.65
CA VAL A 21 -8.46 -4.47 -3.28
C VAL A 21 -9.59 -4.04 -2.32
N VAL A 22 -10.59 -3.34 -2.84
CA VAL A 22 -11.82 -3.01 -2.09
C VAL A 22 -12.65 -4.28 -1.87
N GLY A 23 -12.81 -5.11 -2.90
CA GLY A 23 -13.51 -6.40 -2.81
C GLY A 23 -12.85 -7.38 -1.84
N ALA A 24 -11.51 -7.35 -1.76
CA ALA A 24 -10.73 -8.12 -0.79
C ALA A 24 -10.79 -7.55 0.64
N GLY A 25 -11.37 -6.36 0.83
CA GLY A 25 -11.56 -5.75 2.15
C GLY A 25 -10.28 -5.18 2.77
N LEU A 26 -9.23 -4.92 1.98
CA LEU A 26 -7.94 -4.44 2.51
C LEU A 26 -8.06 -3.10 3.26
N PHE A 27 -8.98 -2.24 2.81
CA PHE A 27 -9.28 -0.95 3.44
C PHE A 27 -10.46 -1.02 4.44
N GLY A 28 -10.96 -2.23 4.75
CA GLY A 28 -12.22 -2.41 5.46
C GLY A 28 -13.44 -1.90 4.66
N PRO A 29 -14.57 -1.63 5.32
CA PRO A 29 -15.74 -1.04 4.66
C PRO A 29 -15.43 0.35 4.07
N VAL A 30 -15.48 0.46 2.75
CA VAL A 30 -15.26 1.73 2.03
C VAL A 30 -16.60 2.39 1.74
N ALA A 31 -16.81 3.58 2.30
CA ALA A 31 -17.98 4.39 1.98
C ALA A 31 -17.90 4.92 0.52
N PRO A 32 -18.99 4.99 -0.25
CA PRO A 32 -18.96 5.36 -1.66
C PRO A 32 -18.24 6.69 -1.96
N GLN A 33 -18.38 7.69 -1.08
CA GLN A 33 -17.71 8.98 -1.22
C GLN A 33 -16.19 8.93 -1.04
N HIS A 34 -15.64 7.85 -0.47
CA HIS A 34 -14.19 7.65 -0.31
C HIS A 34 -13.58 6.83 -1.44
N LEU A 35 -14.40 6.12 -2.24
CA LEU A 35 -13.91 5.29 -3.35
C LEU A 35 -13.00 6.05 -4.33
N PRO A 36 -13.28 7.32 -4.70
CA PRO A 36 -12.40 8.09 -5.60
C PRO A 36 -11.01 8.43 -5.01
N ARG A 37 -10.80 8.23 -3.70
CA ARG A 37 -9.50 8.48 -3.04
C ARG A 37 -8.53 7.31 -3.20
N ILE A 38 -9.03 6.12 -3.57
CA ILE A 38 -8.20 4.94 -3.83
C ILE A 38 -7.79 5.00 -5.31
N GLY A 39 -6.50 4.85 -5.63
CA GLY A 39 -6.04 4.87 -7.02
C GLY A 39 -6.67 3.75 -7.85
N ASP A 40 -6.74 3.93 -9.18
CA ASP A 40 -7.18 2.85 -10.08
C ASP A 40 -6.19 1.67 -10.11
N VAL A 41 -4.93 1.95 -9.76
CA VAL A 41 -3.87 0.97 -9.46
C VAL A 41 -3.40 1.18 -8.04
N VAL A 42 -3.37 0.10 -7.27
CA VAL A 42 -2.85 0.06 -5.90
C VAL A 42 -1.63 -0.86 -5.89
N VAL A 43 -0.56 -0.39 -5.27
CA VAL A 43 0.71 -1.13 -5.18
C VAL A 43 1.04 -1.33 -3.71
N THR A 44 1.13 -2.59 -3.29
CA THR A 44 1.56 -2.97 -1.95
C THR A 44 2.97 -3.55 -2.07
N CYS A 45 3.98 -2.78 -1.68
CA CYS A 45 5.37 -3.22 -1.76
C CYS A 45 5.64 -4.38 -0.79
N THR A 46 6.56 -5.26 -1.18
CA THR A 46 6.98 -6.41 -0.37
C THR A 46 8.48 -6.36 -0.08
N GLY A 47 8.91 -7.02 1.01
CA GLY A 47 10.31 -7.04 1.40
C GLY A 47 10.84 -5.66 1.77
N ASP A 48 11.97 -5.28 1.16
CA ASP A 48 12.68 -4.02 1.38
C ASP A 48 12.39 -2.96 0.29
N THR A 49 11.35 -3.18 -0.52
CA THR A 49 10.99 -2.24 -1.59
C THR A 49 10.12 -1.10 -1.07
N ALA A 50 10.42 0.12 -1.51
CA ALA A 50 9.56 1.29 -1.38
C ALA A 50 9.42 2.02 -2.72
N ILE A 51 8.25 2.61 -2.97
CA ILE A 51 7.98 3.48 -4.12
C ILE A 51 7.80 4.90 -3.60
N LEU A 52 8.61 5.82 -4.11
CA LEU A 52 8.66 7.21 -3.66
C LEU A 52 8.18 8.14 -4.76
N ALA A 53 7.43 9.18 -4.36
CA ALA A 53 7.04 10.26 -5.26
C ALA A 53 8.15 11.33 -5.28
N SER A 54 9.37 10.96 -5.67
CA SER A 54 10.58 11.80 -5.59
C SER A 54 10.51 13.17 -6.28
N GLY A 55 9.58 13.36 -7.23
CA GLY A 55 9.31 14.66 -7.85
C GLY A 55 8.41 15.58 -7.01
N HIS A 56 7.82 15.08 -5.93
CA HIS A 56 6.86 15.77 -5.06
C HIS A 56 7.24 15.71 -3.57
N GLU A 57 7.92 14.65 -3.16
CA GLU A 57 8.39 14.44 -1.81
C GLU A 57 9.77 15.09 -1.58
N PRO A 58 10.05 15.59 -0.35
CA PRO A 58 11.39 16.01 0.01
C PRO A 58 12.40 14.86 -0.14
N PRO A 59 13.66 15.13 -0.56
CA PRO A 59 14.66 14.08 -0.75
C PRO A 59 14.94 13.26 0.50
N GLN A 60 14.72 13.84 1.69
CA GLN A 60 14.89 13.18 2.99
C GLN A 60 13.97 11.97 3.19
N VAL A 61 12.86 11.87 2.43
CA VAL A 61 12.00 10.68 2.47
C VAL A 61 12.76 9.45 1.97
N ALA A 62 13.67 9.61 1.01
CA ALA A 62 14.53 8.53 0.52
C ALA A 62 15.63 8.13 1.52
N ASP A 63 15.91 8.97 2.52
CA ASP A 63 16.89 8.68 3.58
C ASP A 63 16.28 7.89 4.75
N LEU A 64 14.96 7.66 4.75
CA LEU A 64 14.30 6.89 5.79
C LEU A 64 14.76 5.42 5.75
N VAL A 65 15.20 4.92 6.90
CA VAL A 65 15.69 3.54 7.05
C VAL A 65 14.58 2.49 7.11
N GLY A 66 13.32 2.92 7.22
CA GLY A 66 12.18 2.02 7.31
C GLY A 66 10.89 2.69 6.85
N MET A 67 10.08 1.90 6.15
CA MET A 67 8.74 2.25 5.68
C MET A 67 7.79 1.13 6.08
N HIS A 68 6.51 1.45 6.23
CA HIS A 68 5.47 0.46 6.45
C HIS A 68 4.32 0.69 5.46
N GLY A 69 3.42 -0.27 5.35
CA GLY A 69 2.24 -0.20 4.48
C GLY A 69 1.93 -1.51 3.76
N GLY A 70 2.67 -2.57 4.06
CA GLY A 70 2.36 -3.91 3.57
C GLY A 70 1.14 -4.53 4.27
N ALA A 71 0.65 -5.65 3.74
CA ALA A 71 -0.51 -6.37 4.26
C ALA A 71 -0.15 -7.55 5.18
N THR A 72 1.14 -7.73 5.51
CA THR A 72 1.60 -8.87 6.30
C THR A 72 1.38 -8.65 7.81
N PRO A 73 1.41 -9.70 8.63
CA PRO A 73 1.32 -9.54 10.08
C PRO A 73 2.43 -8.66 10.68
N VAL A 74 3.65 -8.69 10.13
CA VAL A 74 4.75 -7.83 10.64
C VAL A 74 4.49 -6.34 10.37
N GLU A 75 3.72 -6.03 9.35
CA GLU A 75 3.35 -4.66 8.95
C GLU A 75 2.10 -4.14 9.69
N THR A 76 1.21 -5.04 10.12
CA THR A 76 -0.16 -4.67 10.56
C THR A 76 -0.49 -5.05 12.00
N ALA A 77 0.29 -5.90 12.66
CA ALA A 77 0.02 -6.31 14.03
C ALA A 77 0.31 -5.16 15.03
N ILE A 78 -0.75 -4.43 15.40
CA ILE A 78 -0.68 -3.37 16.41
C ILE A 78 -1.24 -3.88 17.74
N PRO A 79 -0.48 -3.80 18.86
CA PRO A 79 -0.96 -4.26 20.16
C PRO A 79 -2.10 -3.37 20.68
N LEU A 80 -3.18 -3.99 21.14
CA LEU A 80 -4.27 -3.33 21.86
C LEU A 80 -4.21 -3.71 23.34
N ILE A 81 -3.82 -2.76 24.19
CA ILE A 81 -3.78 -2.93 25.65
C ILE A 81 -5.03 -2.27 26.24
N THR A 82 -5.83 -3.02 27.01
CA THR A 82 -7.04 -2.50 27.66
C THR A 82 -7.04 -2.79 29.16
N PHE A 83 -7.67 -1.93 29.92
CA PHE A 83 -7.91 -2.10 31.35
C PHE A 83 -9.42 -2.16 31.58
N ARG A 84 -9.86 -2.92 32.59
CA ARG A 84 -11.25 -3.03 32.99
C ARG A 84 -11.46 -2.36 34.35
#